data_AF-D7WDQ6-F1
#
_entry.id   AF-D7WDQ6-F1
#
_cell.length_a   1.000
_cell.length_b   1.000
_cell.length_c   1.000
_cell.angle_alpha   90.00
_cell.angle_beta   90.00
_cell.angle_gamma   90.00
#
_symmetry.space_group_name_H-M   'P 1'
#
loop_
_entity.id
_entity.type
_entity.pdbx_description
1 polymer ?
#
loop_
_entity_poly.entity_id
_entity_poly.type
_entity_poly.pdbx_seq_one_letter_code
_entity_poly.pdbx_strand_id
1 'polypeptide(L)'
;MDLPERIPLNDARLARITRTNATLENLPEQLEEAWGELAPLIEYYETGWSGDMQNYPDAQFGVLSEDGVWNEMGRFYQAVKEIAAVSARIVREYQNGGESSGEG
;
A
#
# COMPACT_ATOMS: atom_id res chain seq x y z
N MET A 1 43.13 -5.25 11.65
CA MET A 1 42.45 -4.92 12.93
C MET A 1 41.02 -5.39 12.75
N ASP A 2 40.58 -6.36 13.54
CA ASP A 2 39.23 -6.92 13.39
C ASP A 2 38.19 -5.94 13.93
N LEU A 3 37.15 -5.68 13.12
CA LEU A 3 36.04 -4.82 13.53
C LEU A 3 35.16 -5.59 14.52
N PRO A 4 34.62 -4.92 15.57
CA PRO A 4 33.55 -5.49 16.37
C PRO A 4 32.36 -5.94 15.49
N GLU A 5 31.81 -7.13 15.72
CA GLU A 5 30.72 -7.72 14.92
C GLU A 5 29.49 -6.81 14.77
N ARG A 6 29.25 -5.93 15.75
CA ARG A 6 28.18 -4.93 15.71
C ARG A 6 28.29 -3.98 14.50
N ILE A 7 29.48 -3.73 13.99
CA ILE A 7 29.72 -2.79 12.88
C ILE A 7 29.14 -3.35 11.56
N PRO A 8 29.58 -4.50 11.04
CA PRO A 8 29.00 -5.06 9.82
C PRO A 8 27.50 -5.39 9.96
N LEU A 9 27.04 -5.75 11.17
CA LEU A 9 25.61 -5.96 11.43
C LEU A 9 24.79 -4.67 11.23
N ASN A 10 25.26 -3.56 11.79
CA ASN A 10 24.57 -2.28 11.67
C ASN A 10 24.71 -1.65 10.28
N ASP A 11 25.83 -1.86 9.61
CA ASP A 11 26.00 -1.48 8.20
C ASP A 11 24.97 -2.21 7.31
N ALA A 12 24.79 -3.52 7.51
CA ALA A 12 23.77 -4.29 6.80
C ALA A 12 22.34 -3.82 7.14
N ARG A 13 22.07 -3.35 8.36
CA ARG A 13 20.79 -2.73 8.74
C ARG A 13 20.59 -1.41 8.00
N LEU A 14 21.60 -0.55 7.97
CA LEU A 14 21.59 0.72 7.25
C LEU A 14 21.29 0.50 5.77
N ALA A 15 22.00 -0.43 5.12
CA ALA A 15 21.77 -0.76 3.72
C ALA A 15 20.36 -1.32 3.43
N ARG A 16 19.73 -1.98 4.40
CA ARG A 16 18.33 -2.43 4.27
C ARG A 16 17.35 -1.25 4.38
N ILE A 17 17.48 -0.42 5.41
CA ILE A 17 16.55 0.71 5.60
C ILE A 17 16.69 1.76 4.48
N THR A 18 17.89 2.00 3.95
CA THR A 18 18.08 2.88 2.78
C THR A 18 17.28 2.40 1.56
N ARG A 19 17.26 1.09 1.30
CA ARG A 19 16.46 0.52 0.21
C ARG A 19 14.96 0.61 0.49
N THR A 20 14.55 0.31 1.73
CA THR A 20 13.15 0.45 2.14
C THR A 20 12.67 1.89 2.00
N ASN A 21 13.47 2.89 2.39
CA ASN A 21 13.09 4.30 2.26
C ASN A 21 12.85 4.69 0.81
N ALA A 22 13.70 4.26 -0.13
CA ALA A 22 13.49 4.51 -1.55
C ALA A 22 12.17 3.90 -2.07
N THR A 23 11.73 2.76 -1.53
CA THR A 23 10.39 2.22 -1.85
C THR A 23 9.27 3.06 -1.23
N LEU A 24 9.40 3.43 0.05
CA LEU A 24 8.37 4.16 0.79
C LEU A 24 8.16 5.58 0.27
N GLU A 25 9.20 6.24 -0.24
CA GLU A 25 9.11 7.59 -0.82
C GLU A 25 8.13 7.66 -2.00
N ASN A 26 8.01 6.57 -2.76
CA ASN A 26 7.10 6.49 -3.92
C ASN A 26 5.73 5.91 -3.57
N LEU A 27 5.55 5.35 -2.37
CA LEU A 27 4.32 4.67 -1.99
C LEU A 27 3.09 5.60 -1.96
N PRO A 28 3.16 6.85 -1.44
CA PRO A 28 2.00 7.74 -1.44
C PRO A 28 1.46 8.02 -2.85
N GLU A 29 2.34 8.35 -3.79
CA GLU A 29 1.97 8.60 -5.19
C GLU A 29 1.33 7.36 -5.83
N GLN A 30 1.90 6.18 -5.62
CA GLN A 30 1.32 4.91 -6.10
C GLN A 30 -0.07 4.63 -5.52
N LEU A 31 -0.31 4.98 -4.26
CA LEU A 31 -1.63 4.84 -3.64
C LEU A 31 -2.64 5.83 -4.23
N GLU A 32 -2.23 7.06 -4.52
CA GLU A 32 -3.07 8.06 -5.16
C GLU A 32 -3.42 7.66 -6.61
N GLU A 33 -2.45 7.21 -7.39
CA GLU A 33 -2.67 6.71 -8.75
C GLU A 33 -3.62 5.51 -8.75
N ALA A 34 -3.37 4.51 -7.89
CA ALA A 34 -4.22 3.32 -7.79
C ALA A 34 -5.66 3.68 -7.38
N TRP A 35 -5.84 4.64 -6.47
CA TRP A 35 -7.16 5.14 -6.13
C TRP A 35 -7.84 5.87 -7.30
N GLY A 36 -7.07 6.67 -8.06
CA GLY A 36 -7.54 7.36 -9.26
C GLY A 36 -8.09 6.41 -10.33
N GLU A 37 -7.52 5.21 -10.45
CA GLU A 37 -8.01 4.16 -11.35
C GLU A 37 -9.19 3.37 -10.75
N LEU A 38 -9.14 3.06 -9.46
CA LEU A 38 -10.16 2.23 -8.81
C LEU A 38 -11.49 2.97 -8.60
N ALA A 39 -11.47 4.26 -8.26
CA ALA A 39 -12.70 5.00 -7.96
C ALA A 39 -13.68 5.05 -9.16
N PRO A 40 -13.24 5.34 -10.41
CA PRO A 40 -14.10 5.22 -11.58
C PRO A 40 -14.59 3.80 -11.86
N LEU A 41 -13.77 2.78 -11.57
CA LEU A 41 -14.19 1.38 -11.71
C LEU A 41 -15.31 1.01 -10.73
N ILE A 42 -15.26 1.53 -9.50
CA ILE A 42 -16.35 1.37 -8.52
C ILE A 42 -17.63 2.02 -9.06
N GLU A 43 -17.56 3.25 -9.54
CA GLU A 43 -18.70 3.94 -10.13
C GLU A 43 -19.29 3.16 -11.31
N TYR A 44 -18.44 2.65 -12.20
CA TYR A 44 -18.86 1.80 -13.30
C TYR A 44 -19.56 0.51 -12.82
N TYR A 45 -18.96 -0.18 -11.84
CA TYR A 45 -19.51 -1.40 -11.25
C TYR A 45 -20.90 -1.17 -10.63
N GLU A 46 -21.11 -0.04 -9.97
CA GLU A 46 -22.36 0.30 -9.31
C GLU A 46 -23.47 0.77 -10.27
N THR A 47 -23.11 1.37 -11.42
CA THR A 47 -24.08 2.10 -12.27
C THR A 47 -24.30 1.48 -13.65
N GLY A 48 -23.27 0.96 -14.31
CA GLY A 48 -23.30 0.57 -15.72
C GLY A 48 -23.02 -0.92 -15.96
N TRP A 49 -22.24 -1.54 -15.09
CA TRP A 49 -21.73 -2.90 -15.28
C TRP A 49 -22.82 -3.94 -15.55
N SER A 50 -23.91 -3.94 -14.78
CA SER A 50 -25.01 -4.91 -14.97
C SER A 50 -25.68 -4.78 -16.34
N GLY A 51 -25.81 -3.55 -16.84
CA GLY A 51 -26.36 -3.29 -18.18
C GLY A 51 -25.44 -3.80 -19.27
N ASP A 52 -24.14 -3.55 -19.16
CA ASP A 52 -23.17 -4.03 -20.14
C ASP A 52 -23.02 -5.56 -20.12
N MET A 53 -23.04 -6.18 -18.94
CA MET A 53 -23.00 -7.64 -18.79
C MET A 53 -24.21 -8.31 -19.47
N GLN A 54 -25.40 -7.71 -19.37
CA GLN A 54 -26.60 -8.18 -20.06
C GLN A 54 -26.56 -7.97 -21.58
N ASN A 55 -26.03 -6.83 -22.03
CA ASN A 55 -26.00 -6.46 -23.45
C ASN A 55 -24.86 -7.14 -24.22
N TYR A 56 -23.78 -7.52 -23.54
CA TYR A 56 -22.57 -8.09 -24.13
C TYR A 56 -22.15 -9.40 -23.43
N PRO A 57 -23.02 -10.43 -23.37
CA PRO A 57 -22.76 -11.65 -22.60
C PRO A 57 -21.56 -12.47 -23.10
N ASP A 58 -21.18 -12.31 -24.37
CA ASP A 58 -20.05 -13.04 -24.98
C ASP A 58 -18.73 -12.25 -24.95
N ALA A 59 -18.73 -11.03 -24.41
CA ALA A 59 -17.54 -10.17 -24.42
C ALA A 59 -16.52 -10.59 -23.36
N GLN A 60 -15.28 -10.86 -23.80
CA GLN A 60 -14.20 -11.37 -22.95
C GLN A 60 -13.34 -10.25 -22.36
N PHE A 61 -13.95 -9.36 -21.56
CA PHE A 61 -13.23 -8.32 -20.83
C PHE A 61 -13.25 -8.60 -19.33
N GLY A 62 -12.10 -8.44 -18.65
CA GLY A 62 -11.98 -8.71 -17.21
C GLY A 62 -12.94 -7.88 -16.35
N VAL A 63 -13.29 -6.67 -16.78
CA VAL A 63 -14.26 -5.81 -16.09
C VAL A 63 -15.68 -6.39 -16.10
N LEU A 64 -16.02 -7.22 -17.09
CA LEU A 64 -17.33 -7.88 -17.22
C LEU A 64 -17.37 -9.26 -16.53
N SER A 65 -16.29 -9.64 -15.83
CA SER A 65 -16.32 -10.84 -15.00
C SER A 65 -17.17 -10.62 -13.74
N GLU A 66 -17.80 -11.69 -13.27
CA GLU A 66 -18.74 -11.68 -12.12
C GLU A 66 -18.14 -11.03 -10.87
N ASP A 67 -16.84 -11.22 -10.62
CA ASP A 67 -16.18 -10.73 -9.41
C ASP A 67 -14.99 -9.78 -9.69
N GLY A 68 -14.75 -9.38 -10.94
CA GLY A 68 -13.51 -8.71 -11.34
C GLY A 68 -13.22 -7.42 -10.56
N VAL A 69 -14.13 -6.45 -10.68
CA VAL A 69 -13.99 -5.15 -9.99
C VAL A 69 -14.14 -5.33 -8.48
N TRP A 70 -15.11 -6.15 -8.05
CA TRP A 70 -15.39 -6.41 -6.63
C TRP A 70 -14.17 -6.95 -5.86
N ASN A 71 -13.43 -7.89 -6.45
CA ASN A 71 -12.23 -8.45 -5.84
C ASN A 71 -11.13 -7.39 -5.65
N GLU A 72 -10.90 -6.56 -6.65
CA GLU A 72 -9.85 -5.53 -6.59
C GLU A 72 -10.22 -4.40 -5.62
N MET A 73 -11.52 -4.04 -5.51
CA MET A 73 -12.01 -3.15 -4.45
C MET A 73 -11.63 -3.65 -3.06
N GLY A 74 -11.92 -4.92 -2.78
CA GLY A 74 -11.63 -5.54 -1.47
C GLY A 74 -10.14 -5.62 -1.17
N ARG A 75 -9.34 -6.03 -2.16
CA ARG A 75 -7.87 -6.13 -2.04
C ARG A 75 -7.24 -4.78 -1.76
N PHE A 76 -7.59 -3.76 -2.54
CA PHE A 76 -7.05 -2.42 -2.37
C PHE A 76 -7.44 -1.83 -1.01
N TYR A 77 -8.72 -1.94 -0.63
CA TYR A 77 -9.21 -1.47 0.67
C TYR A 77 -8.43 -2.10 1.84
N GLN A 78 -8.25 -3.41 1.82
CA GLN A 78 -7.54 -4.11 2.89
C GLN A 78 -6.07 -3.69 2.95
N ALA A 79 -5.40 -3.59 1.80
CA ALA A 79 -4.00 -3.15 1.74
C ALA A 79 -3.80 -1.73 2.29
N VAL A 80 -4.61 -0.76 1.85
CA VAL A 80 -4.52 0.63 2.31
C VAL A 80 -4.82 0.74 3.81
N LYS A 81 -5.82 0.01 4.29
CA LYS A 81 -6.18 -0.03 5.72
C LYS A 81 -5.02 -0.56 6.57
N GLU A 82 -4.36 -1.62 6.15
CA GLU A 82 -3.19 -2.17 6.85
C GLU A 82 -2.01 -1.20 6.83
N ILE A 83 -1.71 -0.59 5.68
CA ILE A 83 -0.66 0.43 5.53
C ILE A 83 -0.92 1.60 6.49
N ALA A 84 -2.14 2.11 6.54
CA ALA A 84 -2.51 3.22 7.42
C ALA A 84 -2.33 2.85 8.90
N ALA A 85 -2.80 1.67 9.30
CA ALA A 85 -2.68 1.20 10.69
C ALA A 85 -1.21 1.02 11.12
N VAL A 86 -0.39 0.39 10.28
CA VAL A 86 1.03 0.15 10.56
C VAL A 86 1.81 1.47 10.59
N SER A 87 1.58 2.34 9.61
CA SER A 87 2.25 3.65 9.52
C SER A 87 1.92 4.51 10.75
N ALA A 88 0.65 4.58 11.14
CA ALA A 88 0.22 5.33 12.32
C ALA A 88 0.87 4.82 13.61
N ARG A 89 1.01 3.49 13.76
CA ARG A 89 1.72 2.89 14.89
C ARG A 89 3.21 3.27 14.90
N ILE A 90 3.90 3.14 13.76
CA ILE A 90 5.34 3.43 13.65
C ILE A 90 5.62 4.91 13.97
N VAL A 91 4.82 5.82 13.42
CA VAL A 91 4.96 7.27 13.69
C VAL A 91 4.82 7.56 15.18
N ARG A 92 3.81 6.96 15.84
CA ARG A 92 3.61 7.09 17.29
C ARG A 92 4.79 6.55 18.10
N GLU A 93 5.29 5.36 17.76
CA GLU A 93 6.45 4.76 18.43
C GLU A 93 7.70 5.64 18.29
N TYR A 94 7.93 6.21 17.11
CA TYR A 94 9.06 7.12 16.87
C TYR A 94 8.95 8.42 17.66
N GLN A 95 7.76 9.04 17.67
CA GLN A 95 7.51 10.28 18.41
C GLN A 95 7.68 10.08 19.91
N ASN A 96 7.10 9.01 20.47
CA ASN A 96 7.17 8.72 21.90
C ASN A 96 8.57 8.27 22.35
N GLY A 97 9.32 7.57 21.48
CA GLY A 97 10.71 7.17 21.75
C GLY A 97 11.70 8.34 21.71
N GLY A 98 11.36 9.43 21.01
CA GLY A 98 12.14 10.67 21.00
C GLY A 98 11.99 11.50 22.28
N GLU A 99 10.83 11.42 22.94
CA GLU A 99 10.55 12.17 24.17
C GLU A 99 11.25 11.59 25.42
N SER A 100 11.60 10.29 25.43
CA SER A 100 12.29 9.67 26.57
C SER A 100 13.81 9.92 26.61
N SER A 101 14.37 10.62 25.63
CA SER A 101 15.83 10.84 25.51
C SER A 101 16.27 12.28 25.84
N GLY A 102 15.35 13.10 26.37
CA GLY A 102 15.56 14.52 26.71
C GLY A 102 15.87 14.81 28.19
N GLU A 103 16.00 13.80 29.05
CA GLU A 103 16.44 13.97 30.44
C GLU A 103 17.62 13.04 30.73
N GLY A 104 18.81 13.62 30.85
CA GLY A 104 20.07 12.94 31.16
C GLY A 104 21.28 13.85 31.02
#